data_AF-A0A350UWY2-F1
#
_entry.id   AF-A0A350UWY2-F1
#
_cell.length_a   1.000
_cell.length_b   1.000
_cell.length_c   1.000
_cell.angle_alpha   90.00
_cell.angle_beta   90.00
_cell.angle_gamma   90.00
#
_symmetry.space_group_name_H-M   'P 1'
#
loop_
_entity.id
_entity.type
_entity.pdbx_description
1 polymer ?
#
loop_
_entity_poly.entity_id
_entity_poly.type
_entity_poly.pdbx_seq_one_letter_code
_entity_poly.pdbx_strand_id
1 'polypeptide(L)'
;MAEKFIHVDTSDVETTESFFSDRFLRARIESGRPSNEGYDLILEEGRDVEWQEAHWKEIKDNQLKYDEDVNQYITLTLSDLVKPQSQALTNKYLVSMEADAGQLAVDECERSKKFVAYRVNADFFLLSLGLFRSDTNILGDAYIDKGGYYYSSAASSLKEVFGGRSALSDTMEKLSRQFGKYVEILRYMKNSDDNFLSFHFKFTKPEIETLERTLTEESDQRKKSRPN
;
A
#
# COMPACT_ATOMS: atom_id res chain seq x y z
N MET A 1 3.29 18.83 13.47
CA MET A 1 4.73 19.08 13.24
C MET A 1 5.13 18.08 12.17
N ALA A 2 5.67 18.50 11.02
CA ALA A 2 6.08 17.57 9.97
C ALA A 2 7.39 16.90 10.40
N GLU A 3 7.39 15.58 10.53
CA GLU A 3 8.61 14.80 10.81
C GLU A 3 9.55 14.93 9.59
N LYS A 4 10.84 15.13 9.84
CA LYS A 4 11.85 15.39 8.81
C LYS A 4 12.84 14.23 8.72
N PHE A 5 13.16 13.80 7.52
CA PHE A 5 14.21 12.82 7.25
C PHE A 5 15.49 13.54 6.87
N ILE A 6 16.62 13.09 7.43
CA ILE A 6 17.95 13.59 7.10
C ILE A 6 18.68 12.47 6.40
N HIS A 7 19.07 12.70 5.15
CA HIS A 7 19.91 11.76 4.41
C HIS A 7 21.30 11.74 5.03
N VAL A 8 21.76 10.57 5.47
CA VAL A 8 23.07 10.41 6.15
C VAL A 8 24.23 10.79 5.22
N ASP A 9 24.07 10.52 3.92
CA ASP A 9 25.14 10.68 2.94
C ASP A 9 25.19 12.09 2.32
N THR A 10 24.03 12.74 2.14
CA THR A 10 23.92 14.06 1.49
C THR A 10 23.64 15.21 2.45
N SER A 11 23.24 14.93 3.70
CA SER A 11 22.74 15.91 4.68
C SER A 11 21.49 16.69 4.23
N ASP A 12 20.82 16.25 3.16
CA ASP A 12 19.58 16.85 2.70
C ASP A 12 18.44 16.54 3.67
N VAL A 13 17.58 17.53 3.88
CA VAL A 13 16.43 17.44 4.78
C VAL A 13 15.16 17.37 3.97
N GLU A 14 14.51 16.22 3.98
CA GLU A 14 13.23 15.98 3.32
C GLU A 14 12.08 15.97 4.33
N THR A 15 10.90 16.38 3.87
CA THR A 15 9.67 16.08 4.60
C THR A 15 9.36 14.59 4.49
N THR A 16 8.62 14.05 5.46
CA THR A 16 8.13 12.68 5.40
C THR A 16 7.37 12.42 4.09
N GLU A 17 6.51 13.35 3.70
CA GLU A 17 5.71 13.26 2.49
C GLU A 17 6.57 13.25 1.23
N SER A 18 7.57 14.14 1.11
CA SER A 18 8.49 14.15 -0.04
C SER A 18 9.34 12.87 -0.13
N PHE A 19 9.83 12.39 1.01
CA PHE A 19 10.63 11.16 1.09
C PHE A 19 9.87 9.95 0.53
N PHE A 20 8.63 9.76 0.96
CA PHE A 20 7.81 8.65 0.48
C PHE A 20 7.32 8.87 -0.95
N SER A 21 7.00 10.10 -1.34
CA SER A 21 6.59 10.45 -2.70
C SER A 21 7.65 10.06 -3.72
N ASP A 22 8.89 10.52 -3.52
CA ASP A 22 9.97 10.32 -4.48
C ASP A 22 10.31 8.84 -4.66
N ARG A 23 10.33 8.08 -3.55
CA ARG A 23 10.60 6.64 -3.56
C ARG A 23 9.46 5.86 -4.20
N PHE A 24 8.23 6.17 -3.87
CA PHE A 24 7.07 5.48 -4.43
C PHE A 24 6.93 5.75 -5.93
N LEU A 25 7.10 7.00 -6.37
CA LEU A 25 7.03 7.36 -7.79
C LEU A 25 8.18 6.73 -8.58
N ARG A 26 9.41 6.70 -8.03
CA ARG A 26 10.54 6.00 -8.66
C ARG A 26 10.24 4.52 -8.82
N ALA A 27 9.80 3.85 -7.76
CA ALA A 27 9.42 2.44 -7.81
C ALA A 27 8.30 2.17 -8.83
N ARG A 28 7.32 3.07 -8.91
CA ARG A 28 6.24 2.98 -9.90
C ARG A 28 6.78 3.06 -11.33
N ILE A 29 7.66 4.02 -11.62
CA ILE A 29 8.26 4.22 -12.94
C ILE A 29 9.16 3.03 -13.31
N GLU A 30 10.03 2.60 -12.41
CA GLU A 30 11.02 1.54 -12.65
C GLU A 30 10.40 0.14 -12.70
N SER A 31 9.30 -0.10 -11.98
CA SER A 31 8.57 -1.37 -12.06
C SER A 31 7.90 -1.60 -13.43
N GLY A 32 7.80 -0.58 -14.28
CA GLY A 32 7.24 -0.69 -15.63
C GLY A 32 5.74 -1.01 -15.65
N ARG A 33 5.00 -0.70 -14.58
CA ARG A 33 3.57 -1.04 -14.40
C ARG A 33 2.68 0.22 -14.45
N PRO A 34 2.37 0.77 -15.63
CA PRO A 34 1.44 1.89 -15.76
C PRO A 34 0.04 1.47 -15.28
N SER A 35 -0.62 2.30 -14.49
CA SER A 35 -1.90 2.01 -13.83
C SER A 35 -3.04 1.81 -14.81
N ASN A 36 -3.15 2.73 -15.76
CA ASN A 36 -4.33 2.96 -16.57
C ASN A 36 -3.93 3.54 -17.93
N GLU A 37 -3.17 2.79 -18.76
CA GLU A 37 -2.78 3.27 -20.09
C GLU A 37 -4.00 3.61 -20.96
N GLY A 38 -4.34 4.90 -21.01
CA GLY A 38 -5.47 5.42 -21.78
C GLY A 38 -6.86 5.06 -21.21
N TYR A 39 -6.96 4.52 -20.00
CA TYR A 39 -8.21 3.97 -19.49
C TYR A 39 -8.33 4.06 -17.97
N ASP A 40 -9.26 4.87 -17.45
CA ASP A 40 -9.60 4.90 -16.02
C ASP A 40 -10.98 4.26 -15.81
N LEU A 41 -10.98 3.11 -15.11
CA LEU A 41 -12.15 2.29 -14.80
C LEU A 41 -13.31 3.08 -14.14
N ILE A 42 -13.00 4.17 -13.44
CA ILE A 42 -14.02 4.98 -12.76
C ILE A 42 -14.74 5.93 -13.72
N LEU A 43 -14.13 6.26 -14.85
CA LEU A 43 -14.75 7.15 -15.82
C LEU A 43 -15.89 6.46 -16.57
N GLU A 44 -15.82 5.15 -16.79
CA GLU A 44 -16.90 4.41 -17.45
C GLU A 44 -18.04 4.02 -16.50
N GLU A 45 -17.75 3.73 -15.23
CA GLU A 45 -18.74 3.24 -14.28
C GLU A 45 -19.34 4.34 -13.39
N GLY A 46 -20.56 4.77 -13.72
CA GLY A 46 -21.39 5.63 -12.88
C GLY A 46 -21.12 7.13 -13.01
N ARG A 47 -20.56 7.56 -14.15
CA ARG A 47 -20.49 8.96 -14.59
C ARG A 47 -21.26 9.10 -15.90
N ASP A 48 -22.00 10.19 -16.07
CA ASP A 48 -22.68 10.48 -17.33
C ASP A 48 -21.73 11.19 -18.31
N VAL A 49 -22.15 11.25 -19.57
CA VAL A 49 -21.37 11.82 -20.68
C VAL A 49 -21.12 13.33 -20.45
N GLU A 50 -22.09 14.05 -19.89
CA GLU A 50 -21.98 15.48 -19.61
C GLU A 50 -20.90 15.79 -18.55
N TRP A 51 -20.81 14.97 -17.49
CA TRP A 51 -19.78 15.08 -16.47
C TRP A 51 -18.38 14.80 -17.03
N GLN A 52 -18.25 13.79 -17.89
CA GLN A 52 -16.98 13.44 -18.54
C GLN A 52 -16.48 14.59 -19.42
N GLU A 53 -17.36 15.20 -20.22
CA GLU A 53 -17.02 16.34 -21.07
C GLU A 53 -16.58 17.56 -20.25
N ALA A 54 -17.25 17.83 -19.13
CA ALA A 54 -16.93 18.97 -18.26
C ALA A 54 -15.57 18.83 -17.54
N HIS A 55 -15.13 17.62 -17.23
CA HIS A 55 -13.91 17.36 -16.45
C HIS A 55 -12.76 16.77 -17.29
N TRP A 56 -12.93 16.66 -18.62
CA TRP A 56 -11.97 16.05 -19.54
C TRP A 56 -10.55 16.63 -19.45
N LYS A 57 -10.43 17.93 -19.16
CA LYS A 57 -9.13 18.60 -19.01
C LYS A 57 -8.39 18.14 -17.76
N GLU A 58 -9.07 18.08 -16.62
CA GLU A 58 -8.51 17.58 -15.35
C GLU A 58 -8.16 16.10 -15.44
N ILE A 59 -8.97 15.33 -16.18
CA ILE A 59 -8.74 13.91 -16.50
C ILE A 59 -7.47 13.72 -17.33
N LYS A 60 -7.17 14.64 -18.26
CA LYS A 60 -5.96 14.57 -19.10
C LYS A 60 -4.72 15.04 -18.36
N ASP A 61 -4.88 16.04 -17.49
CA ASP A 61 -3.80 16.60 -16.67
C ASP A 61 -3.41 15.63 -15.54
N ASN A 62 -4.37 14.92 -14.93
CA ASN A 62 -4.11 13.70 -14.19
C ASN A 62 -3.62 12.66 -15.20
N GLN A 63 -2.30 12.52 -15.39
CA GLN A 63 -1.76 11.62 -16.40
C GLN A 63 -2.32 10.21 -16.15
N LEU A 64 -3.37 9.82 -16.90
CA LEU A 64 -4.12 8.56 -16.75
C LEU A 64 -3.20 7.35 -16.60
N LYS A 65 -2.00 7.44 -17.16
CA LYS A 65 -0.93 6.47 -17.02
C LYS A 65 -0.60 6.08 -15.57
N TYR A 66 -0.68 6.98 -14.59
CA TYR A 66 -0.12 6.77 -13.26
C TYR A 66 -1.05 7.10 -12.08
N ASP A 67 -2.36 7.25 -12.23
CA ASP A 67 -3.33 7.48 -11.12
C ASP A 67 -2.80 8.38 -9.99
N GLU A 68 -2.63 9.67 -10.26
CA GLU A 68 -1.95 10.60 -9.33
C GLU A 68 -2.67 10.71 -7.97
N ASP A 69 -3.99 10.62 -7.98
CA ASP A 69 -4.81 10.59 -6.78
C ASP A 69 -4.48 9.39 -5.87
N VAL A 70 -4.21 8.23 -6.47
CA VAL A 70 -3.78 7.04 -5.73
C VAL A 70 -2.35 7.18 -5.22
N ASN A 71 -1.44 7.77 -6.02
CA ASN A 71 -0.07 8.04 -5.59
C ASN A 71 -0.06 8.91 -4.35
N GLN A 72 -0.78 10.02 -4.40
CA GLN A 72 -0.89 10.95 -3.30
C GLN A 72 -1.47 10.27 -2.06
N TYR A 73 -2.51 9.44 -2.21
CA TYR A 73 -3.10 8.72 -1.10
C TYR A 73 -2.11 7.74 -0.44
N ILE A 74 -1.38 6.96 -1.23
CA ILE A 74 -0.40 5.99 -0.72
C ILE A 74 0.75 6.72 -0.02
N THR A 75 1.26 7.81 -0.61
CA THR A 75 2.30 8.66 0.00
C THR A 75 1.87 9.18 1.36
N LEU A 76 0.64 9.69 1.48
CA LEU A 76 0.11 10.18 2.76
C LEU A 76 -0.05 9.03 3.76
N THR A 77 -0.52 7.86 3.30
CA THR A 77 -0.65 6.66 4.13
C THR A 77 0.69 6.19 4.69
N LEU A 78 1.74 6.19 3.85
CA LEU A 78 3.11 5.89 4.27
C LEU A 78 3.63 6.94 5.27
N SER A 79 3.32 8.21 5.02
CA SER A 79 3.71 9.31 5.90
C SER A 79 3.01 9.25 7.26
N ASP A 80 1.81 8.70 7.32
CA ASP A 80 1.08 8.54 8.57
C ASP A 80 1.60 7.38 9.42
N LEU A 81 2.41 6.46 8.87
CA LEU A 81 3.08 5.41 9.65
C LEU A 81 4.06 5.97 10.68
N VAL A 82 4.73 7.07 10.34
CA VAL A 82 5.77 7.67 11.20
C VAL A 82 5.19 8.67 12.21
N LYS A 83 3.89 8.99 12.11
CA LYS A 83 3.21 9.92 13.00
C LYS A 83 2.64 9.16 14.22
N PRO A 84 2.96 9.52 15.46
CA PRO A 84 2.42 8.83 16.64
C PRO A 84 0.91 9.03 16.84
N GLN A 85 0.36 10.16 16.38
CA GLN A 85 -1.02 10.57 16.62
C GLN A 85 -2.05 9.78 15.81
N SER A 86 -1.67 9.26 14.64
CA SER A 86 -2.50 8.41 13.77
C SER A 86 -2.70 7.01 14.34
N GLN A 87 -1.81 6.53 15.22
CA GLN A 87 -1.82 5.14 15.72
C GLN A 87 -2.99 4.83 16.67
N ALA A 88 -3.50 5.83 17.41
CA ALA A 88 -4.57 5.62 18.39
C ALA A 88 -5.92 5.23 17.73
N LEU A 89 -6.25 5.84 16.58
CA LEU A 89 -7.45 5.50 15.82
C LEU A 89 -7.29 4.18 15.07
N THR A 90 -6.10 3.92 14.53
CA THR A 90 -5.76 2.66 13.87
C THR A 90 -5.95 1.49 14.83
N ASN A 91 -5.43 1.57 16.06
CA ASN A 91 -5.54 0.50 17.04
C ASN A 91 -6.98 0.16 17.46
N LYS A 92 -7.92 1.11 17.37
CA LYS A 92 -9.33 0.87 17.72
C LYS A 92 -10.03 -0.02 16.70
N TYR A 93 -9.75 0.16 15.41
CA TYR A 93 -10.49 -0.50 14.33
C TYR A 93 -9.69 -1.59 13.60
N LEU A 94 -8.39 -1.68 13.85
CA LEU A 94 -7.52 -2.68 13.25
C LEU A 94 -7.84 -4.07 13.78
N VAL A 95 -8.06 -5.01 12.87
CA VAL A 95 -8.20 -6.44 13.18
C VAL A 95 -6.99 -7.22 12.65
N SER A 96 -6.76 -8.42 13.18
CA SER A 96 -5.74 -9.32 12.62
C SER A 96 -6.09 -9.70 11.19
N MET A 97 -5.11 -10.03 10.35
CA MET A 97 -5.38 -10.41 8.95
C MET A 97 -6.30 -11.64 8.82
N GLU A 98 -6.31 -12.51 9.82
CA GLU A 98 -7.14 -13.71 9.87
C GLU A 98 -8.61 -13.38 10.25
N ALA A 99 -8.83 -12.28 10.96
CA ALA A 99 -10.16 -11.84 11.39
C ALA A 99 -10.87 -11.03 10.29
N ASP A 100 -12.20 -10.99 10.34
CA ASP A 100 -12.99 -10.20 9.39
C ASP A 100 -13.37 -8.82 9.98
N ALA A 101 -12.84 -7.76 9.37
CA ALA A 101 -13.21 -6.38 9.67
C ALA A 101 -14.70 -6.09 9.38
N GLY A 102 -15.35 -6.90 8.54
CA GLY A 102 -16.78 -6.83 8.29
C GLY A 102 -17.61 -6.98 9.57
N GLN A 103 -17.20 -7.84 10.49
CA GLN A 103 -17.89 -8.01 11.78
C GLN A 103 -17.83 -6.72 12.62
N LEU A 104 -16.66 -6.09 12.67
CA LEU A 104 -16.46 -4.82 13.37
C LEU A 104 -17.28 -3.68 12.73
N ALA A 105 -17.40 -3.68 11.40
CA ALA A 105 -18.21 -2.70 10.67
C ALA A 105 -19.72 -2.95 10.80
N VAL A 106 -20.15 -4.20 11.00
CA VAL A 106 -21.57 -4.54 11.27
C VAL A 106 -21.99 -4.02 12.64
N ASP A 107 -21.11 -4.14 13.63
CA ASP A 107 -21.38 -3.67 15.00
C ASP A 107 -21.46 -2.14 15.12
N GLU A 108 -20.94 -1.41 14.13
CA GLU A 108 -21.02 0.04 14.06
C GLU A 108 -22.33 0.52 13.39
N CYS A 109 -23.20 1.19 14.13
CA CYS A 109 -24.43 1.77 13.56
C CYS A 109 -24.18 2.97 12.63
N GLU A 110 -23.02 3.62 12.74
CA GLU A 110 -22.74 4.87 12.04
C GLU A 110 -21.93 4.63 10.76
N ARG A 111 -22.45 5.08 9.62
CA ARG A 111 -21.81 4.89 8.30
C ARG A 111 -20.39 5.47 8.23
N SER A 112 -20.16 6.60 8.90
CA SER A 112 -18.84 7.23 9.03
C SER A 112 -17.82 6.30 9.72
N LYS A 113 -18.26 5.54 10.73
CA LYS A 113 -17.41 4.58 11.45
C LYS A 113 -17.16 3.31 10.64
N LYS A 114 -18.14 2.84 9.87
CA LYS A 114 -17.93 1.75 8.89
C LYS A 114 -16.85 2.11 7.88
N PHE A 115 -16.92 3.32 7.33
CA PHE A 115 -15.88 3.85 6.46
C PHE A 115 -14.50 3.81 7.12
N VAL A 116 -14.36 4.32 8.34
CA VAL A 116 -13.08 4.31 9.06
C VAL A 116 -12.59 2.89 9.31
N ALA A 117 -13.47 1.97 9.71
CA ALA A 117 -13.12 0.58 9.96
C ALA A 117 -12.58 -0.11 8.71
N TYR A 118 -13.29 0.00 7.59
CA TYR A 118 -12.83 -0.58 6.33
C TYR A 118 -11.54 0.07 5.82
N ARG A 119 -11.44 1.41 5.87
CA ARG A 119 -10.22 2.12 5.43
C ARG A 119 -8.99 1.69 6.22
N VAL A 120 -9.07 1.69 7.55
CA VAL A 120 -7.95 1.33 8.43
C VAL A 120 -7.45 -0.08 8.13
N ASN A 121 -8.36 -1.03 7.93
CA ASN A 121 -7.98 -2.41 7.60
C ASN A 121 -7.44 -2.51 6.17
N ALA A 122 -8.03 -1.82 5.19
CA ALA A 122 -7.51 -1.80 3.83
C ALA A 122 -6.07 -1.25 3.75
N ASP A 123 -5.81 -0.12 4.41
CA ASP A 123 -4.47 0.49 4.49
C ASP A 123 -3.48 -0.46 5.17
N PHE A 124 -3.88 -1.10 6.27
CA PHE A 124 -3.06 -2.10 6.94
C PHE A 124 -2.71 -3.28 6.02
N PHE A 125 -3.67 -3.79 5.26
CA PHE A 125 -3.46 -4.85 4.30
C PHE A 125 -2.49 -4.43 3.18
N LEU A 126 -2.67 -3.23 2.63
CA LEU A 126 -1.81 -2.68 1.58
C LEU A 126 -0.35 -2.59 2.04
N LEU A 127 -0.12 -2.00 3.20
CA LEU A 127 1.22 -1.81 3.76
C LEU A 127 1.83 -3.13 4.24
N SER A 128 1.05 -4.00 4.86
CA SER A 128 1.54 -5.30 5.35
C SER A 128 1.96 -6.23 4.23
N LEU A 129 1.16 -6.31 3.17
CA LEU A 129 1.47 -7.15 2.01
C LEU A 129 2.53 -6.52 1.10
N GLY A 130 2.60 -5.18 1.06
CA GLY A 130 3.54 -4.42 0.24
C GLY A 130 4.94 -4.30 0.86
N LEU A 131 5.03 -4.08 2.17
CA LEU A 131 6.28 -3.69 2.84
C LEU A 131 6.78 -4.71 3.86
N PHE A 132 5.90 -5.26 4.69
CA PHE A 132 6.36 -6.03 5.86
C PHE A 132 6.50 -7.53 5.59
N ARG A 133 5.61 -8.12 4.80
CA ARG A 133 5.63 -9.56 4.52
C ARG A 133 6.45 -9.89 3.28
N SER A 134 7.42 -10.79 3.45
CA SER A 134 8.26 -11.35 2.37
C SER A 134 7.79 -12.74 1.90
N ASP A 135 6.88 -13.36 2.63
CA ASP A 135 6.35 -14.73 2.44
C ASP A 135 5.08 -14.77 1.56
N THR A 136 4.69 -13.65 0.98
CA THR A 136 3.41 -13.50 0.25
C THR A 136 3.32 -14.22 -1.08
N ASN A 137 4.39 -14.86 -1.55
CA ASN A 137 4.23 -15.89 -2.61
C ASN A 137 3.42 -17.10 -2.09
N ILE A 138 3.23 -17.23 -0.77
CA ILE A 138 2.58 -18.36 -0.10
C ILE A 138 1.21 -17.98 0.50
N LEU A 139 1.01 -16.72 0.91
CA LEU A 139 -0.25 -16.28 1.54
C LEU A 139 -1.40 -15.94 0.57
N GLY A 140 -1.18 -16.00 -0.74
CA GLY A 140 -2.24 -16.22 -1.73
C GLY A 140 -3.13 -15.01 -2.08
N ASP A 141 -3.76 -15.12 -3.25
CA ASP A 141 -4.69 -14.16 -3.84
C ASP A 141 -5.82 -13.74 -2.87
N ALA A 142 -6.17 -14.61 -1.91
CA ALA A 142 -7.20 -14.36 -0.92
C ALA A 142 -7.00 -13.09 -0.07
N TYR A 143 -5.76 -12.74 0.31
CA TYR A 143 -5.53 -11.49 1.05
C TYR A 143 -5.45 -10.26 0.16
N ILE A 144 -5.09 -10.43 -1.12
CA ILE A 144 -5.19 -9.36 -2.13
C ILE A 144 -6.67 -9.04 -2.36
N ASP A 145 -7.50 -10.07 -2.53
CA ASP A 145 -8.95 -9.93 -2.67
C ASP A 145 -9.58 -9.29 -1.43
N LYS A 146 -9.13 -9.70 -0.23
CA LYS A 146 -9.61 -9.14 1.03
C LYS A 146 -9.25 -7.66 1.19
N GLY A 147 -8.00 -7.27 0.88
CA GLY A 147 -7.59 -5.87 0.89
C GLY A 147 -8.35 -5.03 -0.13
N GLY A 148 -8.53 -5.56 -1.35
CA GLY A 148 -9.35 -4.93 -2.38
C GLY A 148 -10.81 -4.76 -1.95
N TYR A 149 -11.41 -5.78 -1.34
CA TYR A 149 -12.77 -5.76 -0.81
C TYR A 149 -12.95 -4.69 0.27
N TYR A 150 -11.98 -4.52 1.18
CA TYR A 150 -12.05 -3.48 2.20
C TYR A 150 -12.01 -2.08 1.61
N TYR A 151 -11.19 -1.82 0.58
CA TYR A 151 -11.26 -0.54 -0.12
C TYR A 151 -12.60 -0.31 -0.84
N SER A 152 -13.16 -1.34 -1.49
CA SER A 152 -14.50 -1.24 -2.11
C SER A 152 -15.60 -0.95 -1.09
N SER A 153 -15.52 -1.59 0.09
CA SER A 153 -16.46 -1.41 1.18
C SER A 153 -16.32 -0.02 1.83
N ALA A 154 -15.10 0.49 1.95
CA ALA A 154 -14.83 1.85 2.37
C ALA A 154 -15.41 2.86 1.38
N ALA A 155 -15.17 2.68 0.07
CA ALA A 155 -15.73 3.55 -0.97
C ALA A 155 -17.26 3.58 -0.94
N SER A 156 -17.90 2.41 -0.83
CA SER A 156 -19.35 2.28 -0.71
C SER A 156 -19.88 3.02 0.52
N SER A 157 -19.26 2.81 1.68
CA SER A 157 -19.63 3.48 2.93
C SER A 157 -19.49 5.00 2.80
N LEU A 158 -18.44 5.48 2.14
CA LEU A 158 -18.19 6.90 1.93
C LEU A 158 -19.23 7.53 0.99
N LYS A 159 -19.63 6.81 -0.06
CA LYS A 159 -20.69 7.24 -0.97
C LYS A 159 -22.03 7.40 -0.24
N GLU A 160 -22.36 6.48 0.67
CA GLU A 160 -23.57 6.59 1.49
C GLU A 160 -23.53 7.76 2.49
N VAL A 161 -22.34 8.16 2.96
CA VAL A 161 -22.18 9.30 3.87
C VAL A 161 -22.36 10.62 3.12
N PHE A 162 -21.75 10.76 1.95
CA PHE A 162 -21.82 11.99 1.16
C PHE A 162 -23.03 12.07 0.21
N GLY A 163 -23.81 10.99 0.10
CA GLY A 163 -24.93 10.90 -0.83
C GLY A 163 -24.51 10.77 -2.30
N GLY A 164 -23.27 10.37 -2.57
CA GLY A 164 -22.72 10.27 -3.92
C GLY A 164 -21.21 10.06 -3.97
N ARG A 165 -20.64 10.07 -5.18
CA ARG A 165 -19.20 9.90 -5.41
C ARG A 165 -18.42 11.13 -4.94
N SER A 166 -17.28 10.90 -4.31
CA SER A 166 -16.28 11.90 -3.93
C SER A 166 -14.90 11.50 -4.48
N ALA A 167 -13.96 12.44 -4.55
CA ALA A 167 -12.59 12.16 -4.98
C ALA A 167 -11.98 11.01 -4.14
N LEU A 168 -12.18 11.02 -2.82
CA LEU A 168 -11.67 9.97 -1.95
C LEU A 168 -12.36 8.61 -2.18
N SER A 169 -13.67 8.58 -2.44
CA SER A 169 -14.33 7.31 -2.78
C SER A 169 -13.87 6.76 -4.13
N ASP A 170 -13.55 7.65 -5.07
CA ASP A 170 -13.01 7.28 -6.37
C ASP A 170 -11.60 6.70 -6.21
N THR A 171 -10.72 7.37 -5.46
CA THR A 171 -9.38 6.84 -5.15
C THR A 171 -9.44 5.46 -4.47
N MET A 172 -10.37 5.25 -3.55
CA MET A 172 -10.57 3.94 -2.92
C MET A 172 -11.03 2.86 -3.90
N GLU A 173 -11.89 3.18 -4.87
CA GLU A 173 -12.28 2.22 -5.89
C GLU A 173 -11.14 1.87 -6.84
N LYS A 174 -10.29 2.83 -7.21
CA LYS A 174 -9.06 2.56 -7.97
C LYS A 174 -8.12 1.63 -7.19
N LEU A 175 -7.91 1.92 -5.91
CA LEU A 175 -7.11 1.08 -5.01
C LEU A 175 -7.69 -0.33 -4.89
N SER A 176 -9.01 -0.46 -4.81
CA SER A 176 -9.70 -1.75 -4.74
C SER A 176 -9.45 -2.58 -6.00
N ARG A 177 -9.71 -2.02 -7.18
CA ARG A 177 -9.61 -2.73 -8.48
C ARG A 177 -8.18 -3.12 -8.82
N GLN A 178 -7.19 -2.31 -8.41
CA GLN A 178 -5.78 -2.53 -8.72
C GLN A 178 -4.94 -2.85 -7.49
N PHE A 179 -5.57 -3.40 -6.44
CA PHE A 179 -4.92 -3.60 -5.15
C PHE A 179 -3.60 -4.37 -5.25
N GLY A 180 -3.61 -5.51 -5.98
CA GLY A 180 -2.41 -6.32 -6.20
C GLY A 180 -1.27 -5.55 -6.87
N LYS A 181 -1.59 -4.68 -7.83
CA LYS A 181 -0.60 -3.85 -8.53
C LYS A 181 0.09 -2.89 -7.56
N TYR A 182 -0.67 -2.24 -6.69
CA TYR A 182 -0.12 -1.32 -5.70
C TYR A 182 0.71 -2.04 -4.64
N VAL A 183 0.29 -3.24 -4.24
CA VAL A 183 1.11 -4.13 -3.40
C VAL A 183 2.45 -4.45 -4.08
N GLU A 184 2.46 -4.76 -5.38
CA GLU A 184 3.69 -5.07 -6.11
C GLU A 184 4.61 -3.86 -6.28
N ILE A 185 4.06 -2.66 -6.50
CA ILE A 185 4.85 -1.41 -6.52
C ILE A 185 5.49 -1.16 -5.16
N LEU A 186 4.75 -1.33 -4.05
CA LEU A 186 5.29 -1.20 -2.70
C LEU A 186 6.38 -2.24 -2.42
N ARG A 187 6.23 -3.48 -2.90
CA ARG A 187 7.28 -4.51 -2.80
C ARG A 187 8.52 -4.14 -3.59
N TYR A 188 8.33 -3.64 -4.81
CA TYR A 188 9.44 -3.16 -5.63
C TYR A 188 10.18 -2.05 -4.89
N MET A 189 9.46 -1.03 -4.42
CA MET A 189 10.00 0.10 -3.64
C MET A 189 10.81 -0.38 -2.43
N LYS A 190 10.29 -1.34 -1.66
CA LYS A 190 10.99 -1.94 -0.52
C LYS A 190 12.30 -2.62 -0.93
N ASN A 191 12.29 -3.34 -2.05
CA ASN A 191 13.41 -4.17 -2.48
C ASN A 191 14.45 -3.42 -3.32
N SER A 192 14.06 -2.33 -4.00
CA SER A 192 14.93 -1.51 -4.84
C SER A 192 15.79 -0.53 -4.04
N ASP A 193 15.44 -0.31 -2.77
CA ASP A 193 16.00 0.76 -1.97
C ASP A 193 16.81 0.20 -0.80
N ASP A 194 18.12 0.48 -0.81
CA ASP A 194 19.02 0.14 0.27
C ASP A 194 18.57 0.89 1.54
N ASN A 195 17.89 0.19 2.45
CA ASN A 195 17.40 0.67 3.76
C ASN A 195 15.99 1.31 3.79
N PHE A 196 15.04 0.89 2.95
CA PHE A 196 13.69 1.49 2.85
C PHE A 196 12.95 1.72 4.19
N LEU A 197 13.04 0.79 5.15
CA LEU A 197 12.40 0.93 6.48
C LEU A 197 13.39 0.90 7.65
N SER A 198 14.70 0.80 7.35
CA SER A 198 15.79 0.60 8.32
C SER A 198 15.38 -0.03 9.66
N PHE A 199 14.71 -1.18 9.63
CA PHE A 199 14.88 -2.15 10.72
C PHE A 199 16.30 -2.68 10.53
N HIS A 200 17.27 -2.04 11.16
CA HIS A 200 18.67 -2.41 11.08
C HIS A 200 18.85 -3.90 11.38
N PHE A 201 19.09 -4.69 10.34
CA PHE A 201 20.12 -5.71 10.35
C PHE A 201 20.80 -5.68 8.98
N LYS A 202 21.66 -4.68 8.80
CA LYS A 202 22.72 -4.79 7.79
C LYS A 202 23.70 -5.78 8.38
N PHE A 203 23.62 -7.05 7.98
CA PHE A 203 24.67 -8.00 8.31
C PHE A 203 25.99 -7.40 7.81
N THR A 204 26.91 -7.18 8.74
CA THR A 204 28.27 -6.82 8.40
C THR A 204 28.86 -7.90 7.49
N LYS A 205 29.80 -7.56 6.61
CA LYS A 205 30.49 -8.55 5.75
C LYS A 205 30.89 -9.85 6.48
N PRO A 206 31.47 -9.81 7.70
CA PRO A 206 31.77 -11.03 8.44
C PRO A 206 30.54 -11.83 8.88
N GLU A 207 29.39 -11.19 9.15
CA GLU A 207 28.15 -11.89 9.47
C GLU A 207 27.54 -12.58 8.24
N ILE A 208 27.64 -11.95 7.05
CA ILE A 208 27.26 -12.57 5.77
C ILE A 208 28.13 -13.78 5.48
N GLU A 209 29.45 -13.66 5.62
CA GLU A 209 30.40 -14.77 5.42
C GLU A 209 30.12 -15.92 6.40
N THR A 210 29.76 -15.59 7.65
CA THR A 210 29.40 -16.59 8.66
C THR A 210 28.08 -17.29 8.31
N LEU A 211 27.10 -16.55 7.81
CA LEU A 211 25.81 -17.09 7.37
C LEU A 211 25.97 -18.01 6.15
N GLU A 212 26.75 -17.60 5.15
CA GLU A 212 27.07 -18.41 3.96
C GLU A 212 27.78 -19.71 4.33
N ARG A 213 28.74 -19.64 5.26
CA ARG A 213 29.41 -20.83 5.77
C ARG A 213 28.43 -21.79 6.46
N THR A 214 27.56 -21.26 7.32
CA THR A 214 26.58 -22.06 8.07
C THR A 214 25.56 -22.71 7.14
N LEU A 215 25.09 -21.99 6.11
CA LEU A 215 24.20 -22.51 5.07
C LEU A 215 24.84 -23.64 4.26
N THR A 216 26.14 -23.50 3.95
CA THR A 216 26.90 -24.52 3.23
C THR A 216 27.02 -25.80 4.07
N GLU A 217 27.39 -25.66 5.35
CA GLU A 217 27.51 -26.77 6.29
C GLU A 217 26.18 -27.52 6.51
N GLU A 218 25.07 -26.79 6.68
CA GLU A 218 23.73 -27.36 6.81
C GLU A 218 23.28 -28.07 5.51
N SER A 219 23.61 -27.50 4.34
CA SER A 219 23.28 -28.12 3.06
C SER A 219 24.02 -29.45 2.84
N ASP A 220 25.25 -29.54 3.33
CA ASP A 220 26.07 -30.75 3.26
C ASP A 220 25.64 -31.79 4.30
N GLN A 221 25.22 -31.36 5.48
CA GLN A 221 24.61 -32.26 6.48
C GLN A 221 23.27 -32.83 5.98
N ARG A 222 22.45 -32.03 5.29
CA ARG A 222 21.19 -32.51 4.67
C ARG A 222 21.42 -33.49 3.51
N LYS A 223 22.50 -33.31 2.73
CA LYS A 223 22.89 -34.28 1.70
C LYS A 223 23.40 -35.59 2.28
N LYS A 224 24.11 -35.54 3.42
CA LYS A 224 24.60 -36.73 4.14
C LYS A 224 23.51 -37.48 4.93
N SER A 225 22.44 -36.79 5.32
CA SER A 225 21.34 -37.36 6.12
C SER A 225 20.14 -37.85 5.31
N ARG A 226 20.13 -37.68 3.97
CA ARG A 226 19.20 -38.40 3.09
C ARG A 226 19.74 -39.82 2.87
N PRO A 227 19.11 -40.88 3.40
CA PRO A 227 19.42 -42.24 2.99
C PRO A 227 18.92 -42.44 1.55
N ASN A 228 19.65 -43.24 0.78
CA ASN A 228 19.13 -43.84 -0.47
C ASN A 228 17.84 -44.62 -0.20
#